data_AF-A0A8T4WDN5-F1
#
_entry.id   AF-A0A8T4WDN5-F1
#
_cell.length_a   1.000
_cell.length_b   1.000
_cell.length_c   1.000
_cell.angle_alpha   90.00
_cell.angle_beta   90.00
_cell.angle_gamma   90.00
#
_symmetry.space_group_name_H-M   'P 1'
#
loop_
_entity.id
_entity.type
_entity.pdbx_description
1 polymer ?
#
loop_
_entity_poly.entity_id
_entity_poly.type
_entity_poly.pdbx_seq_one_letter_code
_entity_poly.pdbx_strand_id
1 'polypeptide(L)'
;MPAEDRLTDEEKEALQGDLRNATLSDDELRALAGGATVEGEAITPVDDSGDMVSSAASALEFVDSLEAEERLSDQIKTEDALEGYDALLNKLENLRSDISSLQRGVVSIFAAQLLTFRGKVVELKSRISEEMVDRLKMKFFKSFIETTFVDIVDDEFSTLEKNLVDKIVEQTQRQFKEFAARVRESEIDLRTTIVEQQDVVRSFMQTLEEETAAQREKLREKEQEVVELEKEIRRLREQVGEGKTVDALKQEYERKINSLDDEITSLKRQILQKDDQLEERTEELRGANEKIEDLRAELGETRSQLEVYKTELEQVETSPQISADKAEEYESQIQMFEQSLQEKRQDNEEYLARITRLEEELNDEVQEREAAEEMAKKRLKELESVQDRIDEVTQLEEEIYNLKQELDSAKEDISVLKEQKQGFKKASKLMEKERDLALEQRDIAYERMERYIDVIKSEARTKALLLVDEVGSITFKELAKSLGKPVGLVTKYVRELEKLGVLEIEGEKAVSTLEQPEEFEGEIVIDDEEEEES
;
A
#
# COMPACT_ATOMS: atom_id res chain seq x y z
N MET A 1 40.74 14.05 5.77
CA MET A 1 40.39 13.55 7.12
C MET A 1 39.09 14.22 7.54
N PRO A 2 37.95 13.52 7.51
CA PRO A 2 36.79 13.88 8.30
C PRO A 2 36.72 13.01 9.58
N ALA A 3 36.10 13.57 10.60
CA ALA A 3 36.04 13.05 11.96
C ALA A 3 35.13 11.82 12.07
N GLU A 4 35.58 10.84 12.84
CA GLU A 4 34.78 9.68 13.28
C GLU A 4 33.76 10.16 14.33
N ASP A 5 32.47 10.10 13.98
CA ASP A 5 31.38 10.21 14.94
C ASP A 5 31.39 8.98 15.84
N ARG A 6 31.75 9.21 17.11
CA ARG A 6 31.69 8.19 18.15
C ARG A 6 30.27 8.13 18.67
N LEU A 7 29.62 6.98 18.48
CA LEU A 7 28.36 6.60 19.13
C LEU A 7 28.41 6.96 20.63
N THR A 8 27.36 7.64 21.06
CA THR A 8 27.19 8.09 22.44
C THR A 8 26.99 6.89 23.36
N ASP A 9 27.33 7.02 24.64
CA ASP A 9 27.27 5.89 25.57
C ASP A 9 25.83 5.41 25.82
N GLU A 10 24.82 6.26 25.60
CA GLU A 10 23.40 5.89 25.62
C GLU A 10 23.00 4.98 24.45
N GLU A 11 23.51 5.24 23.24
CA GLU A 11 23.23 4.39 22.06
C GLU A 11 23.88 3.01 22.19
N LYS A 12 25.05 2.93 22.86
CA LYS A 12 25.68 1.64 23.17
C LYS A 12 24.91 0.84 24.21
N GLU A 13 24.34 1.50 25.21
CA GLU A 13 23.51 0.83 26.23
C GLU A 13 22.19 0.33 25.63
N ALA A 14 21.57 1.09 24.72
CA ALA A 14 20.38 0.66 23.99
C ALA A 14 20.67 -0.57 23.11
N LEU A 15 21.76 -0.55 22.33
CA LEU A 15 22.17 -1.69 21.52
C LEU A 15 22.53 -2.93 22.34
N GLN A 16 23.12 -2.76 23.54
CA GLN A 16 23.36 -3.88 24.46
C GLN A 16 22.08 -4.42 25.11
N GLY A 17 21.07 -3.58 25.32
CA GLY A 17 19.74 -3.99 25.79
C GLY A 17 19.02 -4.84 24.76
N ASP A 18 19.02 -4.41 23.49
CA ASP A 18 18.34 -5.11 22.40
C ASP A 18 19.03 -6.44 22.06
N LEU A 19 20.36 -6.48 22.09
CA LEU A 19 21.12 -7.74 21.91
C LEU A 19 20.88 -8.76 23.01
N ARG A 20 20.55 -8.34 24.24
CA ARG A 20 20.21 -9.26 25.33
C ARG A 20 18.79 -9.82 25.23
N ASN A 21 17.87 -9.09 24.61
CA ASN A 21 16.49 -9.56 24.42
C ASN A 21 16.33 -10.42 23.15
N ALA A 22 17.30 -10.37 22.22
CA ALA A 22 17.30 -11.14 20.99
C ALA A 22 17.97 -12.52 21.09
N THR A 23 18.55 -12.90 22.25
CA THR A 23 19.12 -14.24 22.42
C THR A 23 18.03 -15.25 22.74
N LEU A 24 17.64 -16.04 21.73
CA LEU A 24 16.83 -17.26 21.87
C LEU A 24 17.43 -18.16 22.95
N SER A 25 16.57 -18.66 23.84
CA SER A 25 16.99 -19.56 24.92
C SER A 25 17.39 -20.93 24.38
N ASP A 26 18.32 -21.62 25.04
CA ASP A 26 18.77 -22.97 24.65
C ASP A 26 17.61 -23.99 24.55
N ASP A 27 16.49 -23.73 25.23
CA ASP A 27 15.28 -24.56 25.18
C ASP A 27 14.48 -24.34 23.87
N GLU A 28 14.47 -23.11 23.32
CA GLU A 28 13.83 -22.79 22.04
C GLU A 28 14.65 -23.33 20.86
N LEU A 29 15.98 -23.28 20.95
CA LEU A 29 16.87 -23.93 19.97
C LEU A 29 16.69 -25.45 19.94
N ARG A 30 16.40 -26.07 21.10
CA ARG A 30 16.12 -27.51 21.18
C ARG A 30 14.77 -27.90 20.58
N ALA A 31 13.77 -27.03 20.71
CA ALA A 31 12.45 -27.23 20.11
C ALA A 31 12.50 -27.11 18.57
N LEU A 32 13.26 -26.13 18.05
CA LEU A 32 13.47 -25.95 16.62
C LEU A 32 14.27 -27.10 15.98
N ALA A 33 15.29 -27.61 16.67
CA ALA A 33 16.04 -28.79 16.21
C ALA A 33 15.23 -30.09 16.24
N GLY A 34 14.14 -30.14 17.03
CA GLY A 34 13.21 -31.27 17.13
C GLY A 34 12.05 -31.23 16.14
N GLY A 35 11.95 -30.20 15.29
CA GLY A 35 10.89 -30.07 14.29
C GLY A 35 9.50 -29.75 14.88
N ALA A 36 9.44 -29.26 16.12
CA ALA A 36 8.18 -28.83 16.73
C ALA A 36 7.96 -27.34 16.49
N THR A 37 6.82 -26.97 15.91
CA THR A 37 6.34 -25.58 15.93
C THR A 37 5.82 -25.24 17.34
N VAL A 38 5.75 -23.94 17.63
CA VAL A 38 5.40 -23.35 18.93
C VAL A 38 4.01 -23.77 19.46
N GLU A 39 3.20 -24.45 18.66
CA GLU A 39 1.85 -24.92 19.02
C GLU A 39 1.72 -26.44 19.26
N GLY A 40 2.81 -27.22 19.22
CA GLY A 40 2.81 -28.59 19.74
C GLY A 40 2.03 -29.63 18.94
N GLU A 41 1.76 -29.40 17.65
CA GLU A 41 1.26 -30.45 16.75
C GLU A 41 2.42 -31.19 16.05
N ALA A 42 2.44 -32.51 16.23
CA ALA A 42 3.44 -33.38 15.64
C ALA A 42 3.16 -33.59 14.15
N ILE A 43 4.03 -33.04 13.30
CA ILE A 43 4.07 -33.37 11.88
C ILE A 43 4.64 -34.78 11.75
N THR A 44 3.82 -35.76 11.39
CA THR A 44 4.28 -37.11 11.06
C THR A 44 5.14 -37.07 9.79
N PRO A 45 6.32 -37.71 9.76
CA PRO A 45 7.16 -37.74 8.57
C PRO A 45 6.46 -38.52 7.45
N VAL A 46 6.34 -37.87 6.29
CA VAL A 46 5.77 -38.45 5.07
C VAL A 46 6.86 -39.26 4.38
N ASP A 47 6.96 -40.55 4.72
CA ASP A 47 8.04 -41.44 4.24
C ASP A 47 7.65 -42.32 3.04
N ASP A 48 6.45 -42.18 2.46
CA ASP A 48 6.05 -43.00 1.31
C ASP A 48 5.73 -42.16 0.07
N SER A 49 6.38 -42.53 -1.05
CA SER A 49 6.22 -41.92 -2.37
C SER A 49 4.76 -41.88 -2.88
N GLY A 50 3.87 -42.70 -2.31
CA GLY A 50 2.43 -42.69 -2.58
C GLY A 50 1.71 -41.49 -1.98
N ASP A 51 2.15 -41.00 -0.82
CA ASP A 51 1.55 -39.85 -0.14
C ASP A 51 1.93 -38.54 -0.83
N MET A 52 3.12 -38.43 -1.41
CA MET A 52 3.47 -37.26 -2.25
C MET A 52 2.59 -37.15 -3.49
N VAL A 53 2.20 -38.27 -4.09
CA VAL A 53 1.29 -38.28 -5.25
C VAL A 53 -0.13 -37.95 -4.82
N SER A 54 -0.57 -38.41 -3.64
CA SER A 54 -1.87 -38.05 -3.09
C SER A 54 -1.94 -36.57 -2.69
N SER A 55 -0.89 -36.03 -2.06
CA SER A 55 -0.80 -34.61 -1.72
C SER A 55 -0.68 -33.73 -2.96
N ALA A 56 0.05 -34.16 -4.00
CA ALA A 56 0.11 -33.46 -5.28
C ALA A 56 -1.25 -33.52 -6.03
N ALA A 57 -1.97 -34.63 -5.94
CA ALA A 57 -3.30 -34.76 -6.52
C ALA A 57 -4.32 -33.88 -5.79
N SER A 58 -4.28 -33.83 -4.45
CA SER A 58 -5.13 -32.92 -3.66
C SER A 58 -4.76 -31.45 -3.86
N ALA A 59 -3.48 -31.13 -4.09
CA ALA A 59 -3.05 -29.78 -4.44
C ALA A 59 -3.51 -29.39 -5.85
N LEU A 60 -3.49 -30.31 -6.82
CA LEU A 60 -4.04 -30.08 -8.16
C LEU A 60 -5.55 -29.95 -8.15
N GLU A 61 -6.27 -30.74 -7.34
CA GLU A 61 -7.73 -30.62 -7.16
C GLU A 61 -8.10 -29.30 -6.47
N PHE A 62 -7.27 -28.80 -5.56
CA PHE A 62 -7.42 -27.46 -4.96
C PHE A 62 -7.16 -26.34 -5.98
N VAL A 63 -6.13 -26.47 -6.82
CA VAL A 63 -5.85 -25.50 -7.90
C VAL A 63 -6.95 -25.51 -8.97
N ASP A 64 -7.45 -26.69 -9.36
CA ASP A 64 -8.62 -26.80 -10.25
C ASP A 64 -9.90 -26.22 -9.61
N SER A 65 -10.04 -26.31 -8.28
CA SER A 65 -11.16 -25.69 -7.56
C SER A 65 -11.06 -24.16 -7.52
N LEU A 66 -9.85 -23.61 -7.46
CA LEU A 66 -9.60 -22.16 -7.53
C LEU A 66 -9.83 -21.62 -8.96
N GLU A 67 -9.41 -22.35 -10.00
CA GLU A 67 -9.72 -21.99 -11.41
C GLU A 67 -11.22 -22.14 -11.72
N ALA A 68 -11.93 -23.05 -11.06
CA ALA A 68 -13.38 -23.20 -11.20
C ALA A 68 -14.17 -22.11 -10.46
N GLU A 69 -13.66 -21.61 -9.32
CA GLU A 69 -14.23 -20.48 -8.59
C GLU A 69 -14.02 -19.14 -9.33
N GLU A 70 -12.89 -18.96 -10.03
CA GLU A 70 -12.66 -17.78 -10.90
C GLU A 70 -13.69 -17.66 -12.03
N ARG A 71 -14.21 -18.77 -12.55
CA ARG A 71 -15.27 -18.75 -13.58
C ARG A 71 -16.66 -18.44 -13.04
N LEU A 72 -16.87 -18.57 -11.73
CA LEU A 72 -18.12 -18.22 -11.06
C LEU A 72 -18.12 -16.76 -10.58
N SER A 73 -16.95 -16.19 -10.27
CA SER A 73 -16.83 -14.77 -9.91
C SER A 73 -17.05 -13.81 -11.10
N ASP A 74 -16.75 -14.23 -12.33
CA ASP A 74 -17.09 -13.48 -13.55
C ASP A 74 -18.61 -13.40 -13.81
N GLN A 75 -19.44 -14.15 -13.07
CA GLN A 75 -20.90 -14.19 -13.23
C GLN A 75 -21.69 -13.61 -12.05
N ILE A 76 -21.03 -13.08 -11.02
CA ILE A 76 -21.72 -12.18 -10.08
C ILE A 76 -21.88 -10.85 -10.81
N LYS A 77 -23.01 -10.76 -11.51
CA LYS A 77 -23.41 -9.63 -12.36
C LYS A 77 -23.19 -8.31 -11.63
N THR A 78 -22.18 -7.59 -12.09
CA THR A 78 -21.81 -6.22 -11.74
C THR A 78 -22.88 -5.17 -12.08
N GLU A 79 -23.98 -5.56 -12.75
CA GLU A 79 -25.16 -4.71 -13.00
C GLU A 79 -26.04 -4.50 -11.76
N ASP A 80 -26.10 -5.46 -10.81
CA ASP A 80 -27.11 -5.44 -9.73
C ASP A 80 -26.95 -4.26 -8.74
N ALA A 81 -25.72 -3.78 -8.52
CA ALA A 81 -25.47 -2.64 -7.63
C ALA A 81 -25.84 -1.29 -8.26
N LEU A 82 -25.62 -1.13 -9.57
CA LEU A 82 -26.00 0.06 -10.32
C LEU A 82 -27.52 0.09 -10.56
N GLU A 83 -28.14 -1.07 -10.80
CA GLU A 83 -29.59 -1.22 -10.91
C GLU A 83 -30.33 -0.81 -9.61
N GLY A 84 -29.71 -1.02 -8.45
CA GLY A 84 -30.25 -0.59 -7.15
C GLY A 84 -30.43 0.93 -7.05
N TYR A 85 -29.48 1.71 -7.57
CA TYR A 85 -29.55 3.17 -7.59
C TYR A 85 -30.53 3.69 -8.66
N ASP A 86 -30.56 3.07 -9.83
CA ASP A 86 -31.55 3.39 -10.87
C ASP A 86 -32.98 3.06 -10.42
N ALA A 87 -33.16 1.99 -9.65
CA ALA A 87 -34.44 1.67 -9.02
C ALA A 87 -34.87 2.70 -7.96
N LEU A 88 -33.92 3.30 -7.23
CA LEU A 88 -34.20 4.38 -6.28
C LEU A 88 -34.57 5.68 -6.99
N LEU A 89 -33.88 6.02 -8.09
CA LEU A 89 -34.22 7.17 -8.93
C LEU A 89 -35.63 7.04 -9.54
N ASN A 90 -35.97 5.84 -10.05
CA ASN A 90 -37.31 5.55 -10.54
C ASN A 90 -38.38 5.60 -9.43
N LYS A 91 -38.06 5.19 -8.20
CA LYS A 91 -38.96 5.34 -7.05
C LYS A 91 -39.18 6.79 -6.65
N LEU A 92 -38.16 7.65 -6.73
CA LEU A 92 -38.28 9.09 -6.51
C LEU A 92 -39.16 9.75 -7.58
N GLU A 93 -39.02 9.33 -8.84
CA GLU A 93 -39.85 9.83 -9.94
C GLU A 93 -41.32 9.39 -9.80
N ASN A 94 -41.56 8.16 -9.33
CA ASN A 94 -42.89 7.69 -8.97
C ASN A 94 -43.49 8.48 -7.79
N LEU A 95 -42.70 8.78 -6.75
CA LEU A 95 -43.12 9.65 -5.65
C LEU A 95 -43.55 11.05 -6.13
N ARG A 96 -42.85 11.60 -7.14
CA ARG A 96 -43.22 12.89 -7.74
C ARG A 96 -44.57 12.83 -8.49
N SER A 97 -44.82 11.72 -9.19
CA SER A 97 -46.12 11.45 -9.81
C SER A 97 -47.22 11.32 -8.74
N ASP A 98 -46.94 10.61 -7.65
CA ASP A 98 -47.88 10.38 -6.55
C ASP A 98 -48.20 11.67 -5.79
N ILE A 99 -47.22 12.53 -5.51
CA ILE A 99 -47.44 13.85 -4.91
C ILE A 99 -48.29 14.74 -5.82
N SER A 100 -48.07 14.68 -7.14
CA SER A 100 -48.89 15.40 -8.11
C SER A 100 -50.33 14.86 -8.18
N SER A 101 -50.50 13.54 -7.99
CA SER A 101 -51.82 12.91 -7.89
C SER A 101 -52.53 13.30 -6.58
N LEU A 102 -51.78 13.38 -5.47
CA LEU A 102 -52.27 13.79 -4.16
C LEU A 102 -52.74 15.25 -4.18
N GLN A 103 -52.01 16.14 -4.86
CA GLN A 103 -52.42 17.53 -5.07
C GLN A 103 -53.79 17.61 -5.78
N ARG A 104 -54.04 16.77 -6.78
CA ARG A 104 -55.35 16.71 -7.46
C ARG A 104 -56.43 16.08 -6.58
N GLY A 105 -56.09 15.05 -5.79
CA GLY A 105 -57.02 14.37 -4.88
C GLY A 105 -57.46 15.23 -3.69
N VAL A 106 -56.56 16.04 -3.13
CA VAL A 106 -56.90 16.95 -2.03
C VAL A 106 -57.87 18.04 -2.50
N VAL A 107 -57.68 18.58 -3.71
CA VAL A 107 -58.62 19.55 -4.31
C VAL A 107 -60.01 18.93 -4.51
N SER A 108 -60.11 17.65 -4.91
CA SER A 108 -61.41 16.99 -5.09
C SER A 108 -62.12 16.70 -3.76
N ILE A 109 -61.38 16.35 -2.70
CA ILE A 109 -61.93 16.17 -1.34
C ILE A 109 -62.45 17.51 -0.79
N PHE A 110 -61.70 18.60 -0.96
CA PHE A 110 -62.16 19.92 -0.54
C PHE A 110 -63.38 20.40 -1.32
N ALA A 111 -63.43 20.16 -2.64
CA ALA A 111 -64.62 20.43 -3.44
C ALA A 111 -65.84 19.65 -2.93
N ALA A 112 -65.68 18.37 -2.56
CA ALA A 112 -66.76 17.56 -1.98
C ALA A 112 -67.21 18.09 -0.60
N GLN A 113 -66.28 18.50 0.26
CA GLN A 113 -66.60 19.10 1.56
C GLN A 113 -67.29 20.46 1.44
N LEU A 114 -66.86 21.30 0.48
CA LEU A 114 -67.51 22.56 0.15
C LEU A 114 -68.93 22.34 -0.36
N LEU A 115 -69.14 21.34 -1.22
CA LEU A 115 -70.48 20.96 -1.67
C LEU A 115 -71.37 20.52 -0.50
N THR A 116 -70.80 19.80 0.46
CA THR A 116 -71.49 19.35 1.68
C THR A 116 -71.81 20.52 2.61
N PHE A 117 -70.89 21.48 2.74
CA PHE A 117 -71.09 22.72 3.49
C PHE A 117 -72.18 23.57 2.85
N ARG A 118 -72.18 23.72 1.52
CA ARG A 118 -73.23 24.37 0.75
C ARG A 118 -74.60 23.74 1.01
N GLY A 119 -74.68 22.41 1.06
CA GLY A 119 -75.90 21.69 1.45
C GLY A 119 -76.41 22.08 2.85
N LYS A 120 -75.51 22.12 3.85
CA LYS A 120 -75.84 22.53 5.23
C LYS A 120 -76.24 24.01 5.33
N VAL A 121 -75.64 24.88 4.53
CA VAL A 121 -75.98 26.31 4.47
C VAL A 121 -77.36 26.51 3.85
N VAL A 122 -77.69 25.79 2.78
CA VAL A 122 -79.04 25.80 2.19
C VAL A 122 -80.08 25.28 3.19
N GLU A 123 -79.76 24.25 3.97
CA GLU A 123 -80.61 23.75 5.05
C GLU A 123 -80.81 24.81 6.16
N LEU A 124 -79.74 25.49 6.57
CA LEU A 124 -79.79 26.59 7.55
C LEU A 124 -80.63 27.77 7.03
N LYS A 125 -80.49 28.12 5.75
CA LYS A 125 -81.30 29.15 5.08
C LYS A 125 -82.78 28.79 5.10
N SER A 126 -83.14 27.54 4.77
CA SER A 126 -84.53 27.05 4.85
C SER A 126 -85.06 27.18 6.27
N ARG A 127 -84.26 26.79 7.28
CA ARG A 127 -84.66 26.83 8.69
C ARG A 127 -84.84 28.25 9.22
N ILE A 128 -83.95 29.19 8.89
CA ILE A 128 -84.05 30.60 9.29
C ILE A 128 -85.26 31.26 8.60
N SER A 129 -85.49 30.97 7.32
CA SER A 129 -86.66 31.46 6.59
C SER A 129 -87.96 30.96 7.22
N GLU A 130 -88.05 29.65 7.52
CA GLU A 130 -89.19 29.05 8.21
C GLU A 130 -89.42 29.68 9.60
N GLU A 131 -88.36 29.81 10.43
CA GLU A 131 -88.48 30.43 11.75
C GLU A 131 -88.85 31.92 11.69
N MET A 132 -88.33 32.68 10.72
CA MET A 132 -88.69 34.10 10.54
C MET A 132 -90.16 34.25 10.11
N VAL A 133 -90.62 33.41 9.18
CA VAL A 133 -92.02 33.38 8.74
C VAL A 133 -92.96 33.02 9.90
N ASP A 134 -92.57 32.05 10.72
CA ASP A 134 -93.33 31.62 11.90
C ASP A 134 -93.37 32.69 13.00
N ARG A 135 -92.24 33.39 13.24
CA ARG A 135 -92.16 34.46 14.25
C ARG A 135 -92.91 35.73 13.84
N LEU A 136 -92.93 36.08 12.55
CA LEU A 136 -93.58 37.30 12.07
C LEU A 136 -95.11 37.17 11.93
N LYS A 137 -95.67 35.95 11.94
CA LYS A 137 -97.13 35.65 11.93
C LYS A 137 -97.99 36.48 10.96
N MET A 138 -97.40 37.01 9.88
CA MET A 138 -98.10 37.85 8.90
C MET A 138 -97.77 37.37 7.49
N LYS A 139 -98.75 36.74 6.83
CA LYS A 139 -98.64 36.16 5.48
C LYS A 139 -98.19 37.16 4.40
N PHE A 140 -98.41 38.45 4.62
CA PHE A 140 -98.06 39.51 3.66
C PHE A 140 -96.55 39.81 3.58
N PHE A 141 -95.79 39.60 4.65
CA PHE A 141 -94.33 39.80 4.62
C PHE A 141 -93.57 38.57 4.14
N LYS A 142 -94.24 37.42 3.98
CA LYS A 142 -93.63 36.19 3.49
C LYS A 142 -92.98 36.38 2.11
N SER A 143 -93.71 36.96 1.14
CA SER A 143 -93.14 37.18 -0.20
C SER A 143 -92.04 38.23 -0.19
N PHE A 144 -92.14 39.27 0.66
CA PHE A 144 -91.13 40.31 0.77
C PHE A 144 -89.82 39.76 1.38
N ILE A 145 -89.92 38.93 2.41
CA ILE A 145 -88.77 38.27 3.04
C ILE A 145 -88.19 37.22 2.09
N GLU A 146 -89.02 36.40 1.45
CA GLU A 146 -88.58 35.40 0.48
C GLU A 146 -87.93 36.00 -0.77
N THR A 147 -88.22 37.26 -1.12
CA THR A 147 -87.56 37.90 -2.28
C THR A 147 -86.35 38.70 -1.82
N THR A 148 -86.51 39.63 -0.88
CA THR A 148 -85.44 40.60 -0.56
C THR A 148 -84.41 40.04 0.42
N PHE A 149 -84.83 39.25 1.42
CA PHE A 149 -83.88 38.68 2.38
C PHE A 149 -83.13 37.50 1.79
N VAL A 150 -83.79 36.68 0.97
CA VAL A 150 -83.16 35.57 0.26
C VAL A 150 -82.06 36.06 -0.69
N ASP A 151 -82.33 37.11 -1.48
CA ASP A 151 -81.34 37.66 -2.41
C ASP A 151 -80.13 38.25 -1.67
N ILE A 152 -80.34 39.02 -0.59
CA ILE A 152 -79.24 39.57 0.22
C ILE A 152 -78.42 38.47 0.89
N VAL A 153 -79.08 37.45 1.44
CA VAL A 153 -78.40 36.29 2.04
C VAL A 153 -77.63 35.54 0.95
N ASP A 154 -78.18 35.34 -0.24
CA ASP A 154 -77.49 34.64 -1.33
C ASP A 154 -76.27 35.41 -1.84
N ASP A 155 -76.34 36.74 -1.94
CA ASP A 155 -75.18 37.56 -2.34
C ASP A 155 -74.08 37.57 -1.27
N GLU A 156 -74.43 37.78 0.00
CA GLU A 156 -73.45 37.78 1.11
C GLU A 156 -72.84 36.38 1.30
N PHE A 157 -73.63 35.31 1.20
CA PHE A 157 -73.12 33.94 1.27
C PHE A 157 -72.30 33.57 0.04
N SER A 158 -72.67 34.00 -1.17
CA SER A 158 -71.84 33.77 -2.37
C SER A 158 -70.49 34.48 -2.25
N THR A 159 -70.48 35.67 -1.65
CA THR A 159 -69.26 36.44 -1.39
C THR A 159 -68.40 35.78 -0.31
N LEU A 160 -69.02 35.26 0.75
CA LEU A 160 -68.34 34.53 1.82
C LEU A 160 -67.81 33.16 1.34
N GLU A 161 -68.60 32.41 0.56
CA GLU A 161 -68.24 31.14 -0.07
C GLU A 161 -67.03 31.37 -0.97
N LYS A 162 -67.09 32.36 -1.86
CA LYS A 162 -65.98 32.70 -2.75
C LYS A 162 -64.72 33.08 -1.97
N ASN A 163 -64.81 33.96 -0.98
CA ASN A 163 -63.65 34.37 -0.17
C ASN A 163 -63.06 33.22 0.67
N LEU A 164 -63.90 32.33 1.21
CA LEU A 164 -63.45 31.17 1.97
C LEU A 164 -62.78 30.13 1.06
N VAL A 165 -63.40 29.83 -0.07
CA VAL A 165 -62.86 28.92 -1.09
C VAL A 165 -61.53 29.45 -1.61
N ASP A 166 -61.48 30.72 -2.01
CA ASP A 166 -60.27 31.35 -2.53
C ASP A 166 -59.14 31.32 -1.48
N LYS A 167 -59.41 31.67 -0.22
CA LYS A 167 -58.41 31.58 0.86
C LYS A 167 -57.94 30.16 1.16
N ILE A 168 -58.86 29.19 1.21
CA ILE A 168 -58.50 27.77 1.45
C ILE A 168 -57.67 27.25 0.29
N VAL A 169 -58.07 27.53 -0.96
CA VAL A 169 -57.34 27.12 -2.16
C VAL A 169 -55.97 27.79 -2.19
N GLU A 170 -55.87 29.09 -1.91
CA GLU A 170 -54.60 29.82 -1.87
C GLU A 170 -53.67 29.30 -0.77
N GLN A 171 -54.17 29.08 0.44
CA GLN A 171 -53.39 28.55 1.56
C GLN A 171 -52.93 27.11 1.29
N THR A 172 -53.81 26.27 0.73
CA THR A 172 -53.49 24.88 0.37
C THR A 172 -52.48 24.84 -0.77
N GLN A 173 -52.63 25.68 -1.80
CA GLN A 173 -51.66 25.81 -2.89
C GLN A 173 -50.31 26.32 -2.39
N ARG A 174 -50.29 27.29 -1.46
CA ARG A 174 -49.05 27.80 -0.86
C ARG A 174 -48.32 26.71 -0.09
N GLN A 175 -49.02 25.98 0.79
CA GLN A 175 -48.42 24.87 1.53
C GLN A 175 -47.97 23.73 0.61
N PHE A 176 -48.72 23.40 -0.43
CA PHE A 176 -48.30 22.40 -1.42
C PHE A 176 -47.10 22.86 -2.25
N LYS A 177 -46.99 24.16 -2.55
CA LYS A 177 -45.85 24.72 -3.27
C LYS A 177 -44.58 24.70 -2.40
N GLU A 178 -44.71 25.03 -1.12
CA GLU A 178 -43.62 24.90 -0.15
C GLU A 178 -43.21 23.44 0.07
N PHE A 179 -44.18 22.55 0.25
CA PHE A 179 -43.91 21.11 0.38
C PHE A 179 -43.23 20.54 -0.87
N ALA A 180 -43.73 20.87 -2.07
CA ALA A 180 -43.11 20.45 -3.32
C ALA A 180 -41.71 21.04 -3.52
N ALA A 181 -41.45 22.26 -3.04
CA ALA A 181 -40.12 22.86 -3.07
C ALA A 181 -39.14 22.13 -2.15
N ARG A 182 -39.54 21.84 -0.90
CA ARG A 182 -38.71 21.05 0.04
C ARG A 182 -38.45 19.64 -0.46
N VAL A 183 -39.47 18.99 -1.04
CA VAL A 183 -39.30 17.66 -1.65
C VAL A 183 -38.32 17.71 -2.81
N ARG A 184 -38.38 18.75 -3.68
CA ARG A 184 -37.39 18.92 -4.76
C ARG A 184 -35.98 19.16 -4.24
N GLU A 185 -35.82 19.97 -3.21
CA GLU A 185 -34.52 20.23 -2.58
C GLU A 185 -33.94 18.93 -2.03
N SER A 186 -34.73 18.18 -1.25
CA SER A 186 -34.31 16.86 -0.76
C SER A 186 -34.07 15.83 -1.87
N GLU A 187 -34.78 15.92 -3.00
CA GLU A 187 -34.54 15.05 -4.16
C GLU A 187 -33.23 15.40 -4.86
N ILE A 188 -32.91 16.69 -4.99
CA ILE A 188 -31.65 17.17 -5.57
C ILE A 188 -30.49 16.74 -4.67
N ASP A 189 -30.61 16.91 -3.36
CA ASP A 189 -29.59 16.47 -2.40
C ASP A 189 -29.36 14.96 -2.49
N LEU A 190 -30.44 14.17 -2.48
CA LEU A 190 -30.34 12.71 -2.63
C LEU A 190 -29.73 12.30 -3.98
N ARG A 191 -30.12 12.94 -5.09
CA ARG A 191 -29.50 12.70 -6.41
C ARG A 191 -28.02 13.03 -6.39
N THR A 192 -27.63 14.13 -5.74
CA THR A 192 -26.23 14.55 -5.63
C THR A 192 -25.42 13.52 -4.84
N THR A 193 -25.92 13.10 -3.67
CA THR A 193 -25.28 12.04 -2.87
C THR A 193 -25.20 10.70 -3.61
N ILE A 194 -26.25 10.32 -4.35
CA ILE A 194 -26.23 9.09 -5.17
C ILE A 194 -25.16 9.18 -6.27
N VAL A 195 -25.04 10.32 -6.95
CA VAL A 195 -24.02 10.51 -7.99
C VAL A 195 -22.62 10.49 -7.40
N GLU A 196 -22.39 11.17 -6.27
CA GLU A 196 -21.11 11.12 -5.55
C GLU A 196 -20.75 9.69 -5.14
N GLN A 197 -21.71 8.92 -4.61
CA GLN A 197 -21.50 7.52 -4.28
C GLN A 197 -21.22 6.66 -5.52
N GLN A 198 -21.88 6.92 -6.66
CA GLN A 198 -21.60 6.24 -7.92
C GLN A 198 -20.19 6.55 -8.44
N ASP A 199 -19.72 7.80 -8.31
CA ASP A 199 -18.37 8.20 -8.72
C ASP A 199 -17.30 7.55 -7.84
N VAL A 200 -17.55 7.42 -6.53
CA VAL A 200 -16.67 6.67 -5.60
C VAL A 200 -16.64 5.19 -5.96
N VAL A 201 -17.79 4.57 -6.26
CA VAL A 201 -17.82 3.15 -6.68
C VAL A 201 -17.11 2.96 -8.01
N ARG A 202 -17.26 3.91 -8.95
CA ARG A 202 -16.60 3.87 -10.26
C ARG A 202 -15.09 4.05 -10.13
N SER A 203 -14.61 4.96 -9.28
CA SER A 203 -13.17 5.12 -9.03
C SER A 203 -12.58 3.89 -8.36
N PHE A 204 -13.29 3.31 -7.37
CA PHE A 204 -12.86 2.06 -6.74
C PHE A 204 -12.80 0.89 -7.72
N MET A 205 -13.78 0.77 -8.62
CA MET A 205 -13.77 -0.21 -9.71
C MET A 205 -12.57 0.00 -10.64
N GLN A 206 -12.28 1.25 -11.03
CA GLN A 206 -11.12 1.56 -11.86
C GLN A 206 -9.81 1.21 -11.14
N THR A 207 -9.70 1.50 -9.84
CA THR A 207 -8.53 1.11 -9.04
C THR A 207 -8.39 -0.40 -8.94
N LEU A 208 -9.49 -1.15 -8.77
CA LEU A 208 -9.47 -2.62 -8.81
C LEU A 208 -9.08 -3.17 -10.20
N GLU A 209 -9.55 -2.55 -11.28
CA GLU A 209 -9.14 -2.91 -12.65
C GLU A 209 -7.65 -2.63 -12.88
N GLU A 210 -7.14 -1.51 -12.42
CA GLU A 210 -5.71 -1.17 -12.48
C GLU A 210 -4.86 -2.11 -11.61
N GLU A 211 -5.32 -2.45 -10.40
CA GLU A 211 -4.64 -3.38 -9.51
C GLU A 211 -4.64 -4.80 -10.08
N THR A 212 -5.76 -5.28 -10.62
CA THR A 212 -5.82 -6.60 -11.27
C THR A 212 -5.00 -6.64 -12.56
N ALA A 213 -4.92 -5.55 -13.32
CA ALA A 213 -4.02 -5.43 -14.46
C ALA A 213 -2.55 -5.48 -14.03
N ALA A 214 -2.18 -4.76 -12.98
CA ALA A 214 -0.83 -4.79 -12.41
C ALA A 214 -0.46 -6.16 -11.84
N GLN A 215 -1.40 -6.85 -11.18
CA GLN A 215 -1.20 -8.22 -10.72
C GLN A 215 -0.99 -9.18 -11.89
N ARG A 216 -1.77 -9.07 -12.98
CA ARG A 216 -1.57 -9.87 -14.20
C ARG A 216 -0.21 -9.62 -14.84
N GLU A 217 0.27 -8.38 -14.84
CA GLU A 217 1.60 -8.04 -15.34
C GLU A 217 2.71 -8.66 -14.47
N LYS A 218 2.62 -8.53 -13.14
CA LYS A 218 3.53 -9.19 -12.20
C LYS A 218 3.52 -10.72 -12.37
N LEU A 219 2.35 -11.32 -12.57
CA LEU A 219 2.21 -12.75 -12.77
C LEU A 219 2.90 -13.19 -14.07
N ARG A 220 2.75 -12.40 -15.14
CA ARG A 220 3.44 -12.61 -16.42
C ARG A 220 4.96 -12.43 -16.33
N GLU A 221 5.45 -11.48 -15.53
CA GLU A 221 6.88 -11.34 -15.24
C GLU A 221 7.41 -12.55 -14.48
N LYS A 222 6.67 -13.02 -13.47
CA LYS A 222 7.03 -14.22 -12.72
C LYS A 222 7.00 -15.49 -13.57
N GLU A 223 6.04 -15.61 -14.48
CA GLU A 223 6.03 -16.69 -15.48
C GLU A 223 7.27 -16.64 -16.39
N GLN A 224 7.71 -15.45 -16.82
CA GLN A 224 8.95 -15.31 -17.60
C GLN A 224 10.19 -15.69 -16.79
N GLU A 225 10.27 -15.28 -15.52
CA GLU A 225 11.34 -15.65 -14.60
C GLU A 225 11.39 -17.18 -14.41
N VAL A 226 10.24 -17.83 -14.26
CA VAL A 226 10.14 -19.30 -14.19
C VAL A 226 10.65 -19.95 -15.48
N VAL A 227 10.30 -19.43 -16.66
CA VAL A 227 10.81 -19.96 -17.94
C VAL A 227 12.33 -19.80 -18.06
N GLU A 228 12.91 -18.70 -17.60
CA GLU A 228 14.36 -18.52 -17.60
C GLU A 228 15.04 -19.46 -16.60
N LEU A 229 14.50 -19.61 -15.39
CA LEU A 229 14.98 -20.59 -14.41
C LEU A 229 14.88 -22.03 -14.94
N GLU A 230 13.82 -22.38 -15.67
CA GLU A 230 13.71 -23.68 -16.33
C GLU A 230 14.78 -23.89 -17.40
N LYS A 231 15.14 -22.86 -18.16
CA LYS A 231 16.25 -22.92 -19.13
C LYS A 231 17.59 -23.11 -18.41
N GLU A 232 17.83 -22.38 -17.32
CA GLU A 232 19.01 -22.52 -16.46
C GLU A 232 19.12 -23.96 -15.93
N ILE A 233 18.02 -24.51 -15.40
CA ILE A 233 17.93 -25.90 -14.93
C ILE A 233 18.23 -26.89 -16.06
N ARG A 234 17.69 -26.68 -17.27
CA ARG A 234 18.02 -27.53 -18.42
C ARG A 234 19.50 -27.46 -18.78
N ARG A 235 20.09 -26.26 -18.80
CA ARG A 235 21.51 -26.06 -19.08
C ARG A 235 22.39 -26.73 -18.04
N LEU A 236 22.07 -26.58 -16.75
CA LEU A 236 22.78 -27.26 -15.67
C LEU A 236 22.63 -28.78 -15.76
N ARG A 237 21.45 -29.29 -16.12
CA ARG A 237 21.24 -30.73 -16.39
C ARG A 237 22.04 -31.23 -17.58
N GLU A 238 22.17 -30.44 -18.64
CA GLU A 238 23.02 -30.78 -19.79
C GLU A 238 24.50 -30.82 -19.40
N GLN A 239 24.99 -29.84 -18.63
CA GLN A 239 26.35 -29.86 -18.07
C GLN A 239 26.61 -31.05 -17.14
N VAL A 240 25.63 -31.43 -16.32
CA VAL A 240 25.71 -32.67 -15.51
C VAL A 240 25.67 -33.92 -16.41
N GLY A 241 24.94 -33.87 -17.53
CA GLY A 241 24.93 -34.90 -18.57
C GLY A 241 26.28 -35.06 -19.26
N GLU A 242 27.01 -33.97 -19.51
CA GLU A 242 28.39 -33.97 -19.97
C GLU A 242 29.35 -34.58 -18.93
N GLY A 243 29.04 -34.49 -17.63
CA GLY A 243 29.71 -35.25 -16.58
C GLY A 243 29.73 -36.78 -16.83
N LYS A 244 28.72 -37.33 -17.50
CA LYS A 244 28.72 -38.76 -17.90
C LYS A 244 29.76 -39.06 -18.98
N THR A 245 30.17 -38.08 -19.78
CA THR A 245 31.29 -38.23 -20.71
C THR A 245 32.63 -38.23 -19.98
N VAL A 246 32.73 -37.50 -18.86
CA VAL A 246 33.90 -37.56 -17.96
C VAL A 246 33.99 -38.91 -17.27
N ASP A 247 32.86 -39.49 -16.83
CA ASP A 247 32.84 -40.85 -16.27
C ASP A 247 33.22 -41.91 -17.32
N ALA A 248 32.79 -41.72 -18.57
CA ALA A 248 33.19 -42.59 -19.68
C ALA A 248 34.70 -42.48 -19.98
N LEU A 249 35.25 -41.27 -20.01
CA LEU A 249 36.69 -41.04 -20.17
C LEU A 249 37.49 -41.60 -18.98
N LYS A 250 36.97 -41.47 -17.76
CA LYS A 250 37.59 -42.03 -16.55
C LYS A 250 37.67 -43.57 -16.62
N GLN A 251 36.61 -44.23 -17.11
CA GLN A 251 36.64 -45.68 -17.36
C GLN A 251 37.64 -46.06 -18.47
N GLU A 252 37.79 -45.25 -19.52
CA GLU A 252 38.81 -45.49 -20.54
C GLU A 252 40.23 -45.32 -20.00
N TYR A 253 40.46 -44.30 -19.16
CA TYR A 253 41.74 -44.13 -18.48
C TYR A 253 42.03 -45.26 -17.49
N GLU A 254 41.05 -45.72 -16.72
CA GLU A 254 41.21 -46.90 -15.84
C GLU A 254 41.55 -48.16 -16.64
N ARG A 255 40.91 -48.40 -17.78
CA ARG A 255 41.28 -49.52 -18.67
C ARG A 255 42.71 -49.40 -19.19
N LYS A 256 43.14 -48.19 -19.54
CA LYS A 256 44.49 -47.94 -20.03
C LYS A 256 45.54 -48.09 -18.92
N ILE A 257 45.23 -47.65 -17.71
CA ILE A 257 46.07 -47.85 -16.52
C ILE A 257 46.23 -49.34 -16.24
N ASN A 258 45.13 -50.12 -16.24
CA ASN A 258 45.20 -51.56 -16.03
C ASN A 258 46.03 -52.28 -17.11
N SER A 259 45.88 -51.88 -18.37
CA SER A 259 46.70 -52.40 -19.47
C SER A 259 48.19 -52.10 -19.28
N LEU A 260 48.52 -50.89 -18.82
CA LEU A 260 49.91 -50.51 -18.54
C LEU A 260 50.46 -51.25 -17.32
N ASP A 261 49.66 -51.50 -16.29
CA ASP A 261 50.07 -52.32 -15.14
C ASP A 261 50.33 -53.78 -15.53
N ASP A 262 49.52 -54.35 -16.43
CA ASP A 262 49.75 -55.67 -17.02
C ASP A 262 51.05 -55.71 -17.84
N GLU A 263 51.33 -54.66 -18.61
CA GLU A 263 52.62 -54.53 -19.32
C GLU A 263 53.80 -54.38 -18.36
N ILE A 264 53.67 -53.56 -17.32
CA ILE A 264 54.71 -53.37 -16.30
C ILE A 264 55.00 -54.69 -15.58
N THR A 265 53.96 -55.44 -15.20
CA THR A 265 54.14 -56.74 -14.53
C THR A 265 54.76 -57.79 -15.46
N SER A 266 54.42 -57.78 -16.75
CA SER A 266 55.07 -58.60 -17.77
C SER A 266 56.55 -58.24 -17.93
N LEU A 267 56.86 -56.95 -18.07
CA LEU A 267 58.24 -56.45 -18.19
C LEU A 267 59.07 -56.77 -16.94
N LYS A 268 58.50 -56.59 -15.73
CA LYS A 268 59.16 -57.00 -14.48
C LYS A 268 59.50 -58.49 -14.46
N ARG A 269 58.59 -59.35 -14.94
CA ARG A 269 58.86 -60.79 -15.05
C ARG A 269 59.97 -61.10 -16.07
N GLN A 270 60.00 -60.38 -17.19
CA GLN A 270 61.07 -60.51 -18.19
C GLN A 270 62.41 -60.05 -17.63
N ILE A 271 62.46 -58.96 -16.86
CA ILE A 271 63.67 -58.48 -16.19
C ILE A 271 64.18 -59.54 -15.23
N LEU A 272 63.32 -60.08 -14.36
CA LEU A 272 63.72 -61.16 -13.44
C LEU A 272 64.29 -62.38 -14.19
N GLN A 273 63.64 -62.81 -15.28
CA GLN A 273 64.18 -63.90 -16.11
C GLN A 273 65.52 -63.55 -16.75
N LYS A 274 65.73 -62.28 -17.13
CA LYS A 274 67.01 -61.82 -17.69
C LYS A 274 68.09 -61.72 -16.64
N ASP A 275 67.75 -61.34 -15.41
CA ASP A 275 68.66 -61.33 -14.27
C ASP A 275 69.07 -62.75 -13.90
N ASP A 276 68.14 -63.71 -13.86
CA ASP A 276 68.45 -65.13 -13.67
C ASP A 276 69.40 -65.66 -14.77
N GLN A 277 69.14 -65.29 -16.03
CA GLN A 277 70.02 -65.64 -17.16
C GLN A 277 71.40 -64.98 -17.08
N LEU A 278 71.47 -63.74 -16.58
CA LEU A 278 72.73 -63.05 -16.35
C LEU A 278 73.51 -63.72 -15.23
N GLU A 279 72.85 -64.13 -14.15
CA GLU A 279 73.46 -64.83 -13.03
C GLU A 279 74.07 -66.16 -13.49
N GLU A 280 73.32 -66.95 -14.26
CA GLU A 280 73.80 -68.20 -14.87
C GLU A 280 75.00 -67.93 -15.79
N ARG A 281 74.92 -66.91 -16.65
CA ARG A 281 76.03 -66.50 -17.52
C ARG A 281 77.25 -66.03 -16.72
N THR A 282 77.07 -65.36 -15.59
CA THR A 282 78.18 -64.95 -14.73
C THR A 282 78.82 -66.13 -14.03
N GLU A 283 78.05 -67.15 -13.62
CA GLU A 283 78.60 -68.41 -13.10
C GLU A 283 79.36 -69.18 -14.18
N GLU A 284 78.83 -69.25 -15.41
CA GLU A 284 79.53 -69.84 -16.56
C GLU A 284 80.84 -69.11 -16.85
N LEU A 285 80.83 -67.76 -16.86
CA LEU A 285 82.03 -66.94 -17.04
C LEU A 285 83.03 -67.16 -15.91
N ARG A 286 82.57 -67.31 -14.67
CA ARG A 286 83.44 -67.62 -13.54
C ARG A 286 84.09 -69.00 -13.69
N GLY A 287 83.33 -70.02 -14.06
CA GLY A 287 83.88 -71.35 -14.35
C GLY A 287 84.81 -71.38 -15.57
N ALA A 288 84.53 -70.56 -16.59
CA ALA A 288 85.43 -70.35 -17.72
C ALA A 288 86.71 -69.62 -17.30
N ASN A 289 86.63 -68.64 -16.40
CA ASN A 289 87.79 -67.95 -15.85
C ASN A 289 88.66 -68.87 -14.99
N GLU A 290 88.06 -69.73 -14.16
CA GLU A 290 88.78 -70.77 -13.42
C GLU A 290 89.53 -71.70 -14.40
N LYS A 291 88.87 -72.13 -15.49
CA LYS A 291 89.55 -72.89 -16.57
C LYS A 291 90.63 -72.08 -17.30
N ILE A 292 90.45 -70.78 -17.49
CA ILE A 292 91.46 -69.90 -18.08
C ILE A 292 92.65 -69.76 -17.13
N GLU A 293 92.43 -69.69 -15.81
CA GLU A 293 93.52 -69.68 -14.82
C GLU A 293 94.28 -71.00 -14.82
N ASP A 294 93.58 -72.14 -14.86
CA ASP A 294 94.19 -73.47 -15.00
C ASP A 294 94.99 -73.57 -16.31
N LEU A 295 94.38 -73.19 -17.44
CA LEU A 295 95.05 -73.16 -18.73
C LEU A 295 96.20 -72.17 -18.75
N ARG A 296 96.14 -71.04 -18.01
CA ARG A 296 97.23 -70.06 -17.92
C ARG A 296 98.37 -70.56 -17.04
N ALA A 297 98.10 -71.41 -16.06
CA ALA A 297 99.12 -72.15 -15.33
C ALA A 297 99.81 -73.16 -16.25
N GLU A 298 99.04 -73.95 -17.02
CA GLU A 298 99.58 -74.84 -18.07
C GLU A 298 100.32 -74.06 -19.17
N LEU A 299 99.82 -72.89 -19.56
CA LEU A 299 100.47 -71.98 -20.51
C LEU A 299 101.74 -71.39 -19.90
N GLY A 300 101.77 -71.13 -18.59
CA GLY A 300 102.98 -70.72 -17.86
C GLY A 300 104.05 -71.81 -17.92
N GLU A 301 103.66 -73.06 -17.68
CA GLU A 301 104.56 -74.22 -17.72
C GLU A 301 105.07 -74.50 -19.14
N THR A 302 104.20 -74.43 -20.15
CA THR A 302 104.59 -74.53 -21.57
C THR A 302 105.33 -73.29 -22.07
N ARG A 303 105.10 -72.10 -21.51
CA ARG A 303 105.86 -70.88 -21.81
C ARG A 303 107.25 -70.91 -21.20
N SER A 304 107.43 -71.55 -20.03
CA SER A 304 108.76 -71.89 -19.50
C SER A 304 109.48 -72.89 -20.42
N GLN A 305 108.76 -73.86 -21.00
CA GLN A 305 109.32 -74.75 -22.03
C GLN A 305 109.64 -73.98 -23.33
N LEU A 306 108.78 -73.04 -23.73
CA LEU A 306 108.99 -72.17 -24.88
C LEU A 306 110.12 -71.16 -24.67
N GLU A 307 110.41 -70.71 -23.45
CA GLU A 307 111.56 -69.83 -23.16
C GLU A 307 112.88 -70.56 -23.41
N VAL A 308 112.93 -71.86 -23.11
CA VAL A 308 114.04 -72.76 -23.48
C VAL A 308 114.17 -72.91 -25.00
N TYR A 309 113.05 -72.91 -25.74
CA TYR A 309 113.05 -72.92 -27.21
C TYR A 309 113.22 -71.52 -27.85
N LYS A 310 112.94 -70.43 -27.12
CA LYS A 310 113.04 -69.05 -27.60
C LYS A 310 114.48 -68.55 -27.57
N THR A 311 115.31 -69.08 -26.67
CA THR A 311 116.78 -68.97 -26.80
C THR A 311 117.33 -69.67 -28.06
N GLU A 312 116.56 -70.55 -28.70
CA GLU A 312 116.93 -71.20 -29.97
C GLU A 312 116.32 -70.50 -31.21
N LEU A 313 115.36 -69.59 -31.03
CA LEU A 313 114.55 -68.99 -32.10
C LEU A 313 114.71 -67.46 -32.22
N GLU A 314 115.77 -66.89 -31.64
CA GLU A 314 116.24 -65.52 -31.93
C GLU A 314 117.08 -65.43 -33.23
N GLN A 315 117.11 -66.50 -34.03
CA GLN A 315 117.48 -66.42 -35.44
C GLN A 315 116.20 -66.33 -36.29
N VAL A 316 116.08 -65.25 -37.06
CA VAL A 316 115.17 -64.99 -38.22
C VAL A 316 113.94 -64.07 -37.99
N GLU A 317 114.23 -62.75 -38.07
CA GLU A 317 113.65 -61.67 -38.91
C GLU A 317 112.12 -61.44 -39.17
N THR A 318 111.67 -60.25 -38.72
CA THR A 318 111.02 -59.07 -39.37
C THR A 318 109.87 -59.09 -40.42
N SER A 319 108.80 -58.33 -40.07
CA SER A 319 107.95 -57.34 -40.81
C SER A 319 107.12 -57.77 -42.06
N PRO A 320 106.03 -57.05 -42.47
CA PRO A 320 106.16 -55.74 -43.15
C PRO A 320 105.01 -54.70 -43.02
N GLN A 321 105.34 -53.44 -43.40
CA GLN A 321 104.54 -52.21 -43.43
C GLN A 321 103.77 -51.98 -44.74
N ILE A 322 102.44 -52.20 -44.77
CA ILE A 322 101.55 -51.70 -45.86
C ILE A 322 100.22 -51.09 -45.30
N SER A 323 99.99 -51.07 -43.97
CA SER A 323 98.70 -50.60 -43.40
C SER A 323 98.69 -49.15 -42.88
N ALA A 324 99.79 -48.40 -43.01
CA ALA A 324 99.93 -47.06 -42.42
C ALA A 324 99.23 -45.96 -43.24
N ASP A 325 99.38 -45.97 -44.57
CA ASP A 325 98.94 -44.85 -45.42
C ASP A 325 97.41 -44.75 -45.58
N LYS A 326 96.68 -45.88 -45.44
CA LYS A 326 95.20 -45.88 -45.43
C LYS A 326 94.62 -45.50 -44.07
N ALA A 327 95.39 -45.62 -42.99
CA ALA A 327 94.97 -45.19 -41.67
C ALA A 327 94.97 -43.65 -41.59
N GLU A 328 96.00 -43.00 -42.14
CA GLU A 328 96.10 -41.52 -42.16
C GLU A 328 94.97 -40.86 -42.96
N GLU A 329 94.50 -41.45 -44.08
CA GLU A 329 93.41 -40.87 -44.88
C GLU A 329 92.04 -40.93 -44.17
N TYR A 330 91.74 -42.06 -43.50
CA TYR A 330 90.52 -42.16 -42.70
C TYR A 330 90.57 -41.29 -41.44
N GLU A 331 91.74 -41.14 -40.84
CA GLU A 331 91.94 -40.27 -39.67
C GLU A 331 91.65 -38.79 -40.00
N SER A 332 92.05 -38.32 -41.19
CA SER A 332 91.73 -36.99 -41.69
C SER A 332 90.22 -36.76 -41.90
N GLN A 333 89.50 -37.75 -42.45
CA GLN A 333 88.04 -37.66 -42.63
C GLN A 333 87.29 -37.68 -41.30
N ILE A 334 87.73 -38.52 -40.35
CA ILE A 334 87.17 -38.55 -38.99
C ILE A 334 87.33 -37.18 -38.33
N GLN A 335 88.49 -36.55 -38.48
CA GLN A 335 88.76 -35.23 -37.91
C GLN A 335 87.83 -34.13 -38.44
N MET A 336 87.53 -34.13 -39.75
CA MET A 336 86.56 -33.20 -40.33
C MET A 336 85.13 -33.44 -39.84
N PHE A 337 84.72 -34.71 -39.74
CA PHE A 337 83.39 -35.03 -39.20
C PHE A 337 83.28 -34.67 -37.72
N GLU A 338 84.32 -34.88 -36.92
CA GLU A 338 84.37 -34.47 -35.52
C GLU A 338 84.25 -32.95 -35.36
N GLN A 339 84.95 -32.17 -36.19
CA GLN A 339 84.81 -30.71 -36.20
C GLN A 339 83.37 -30.26 -36.55
N SER A 340 82.76 -30.86 -37.57
CA SER A 340 81.38 -30.53 -37.94
C SER A 340 80.37 -30.94 -36.86
N LEU A 341 80.61 -32.07 -36.17
CA LEU A 341 79.79 -32.52 -35.05
C LEU A 341 79.94 -31.61 -33.84
N GLN A 342 81.14 -31.08 -33.61
CA GLN A 342 81.42 -30.13 -32.54
C GLN A 342 80.74 -28.77 -32.78
N GLU A 343 80.81 -28.24 -34.01
CA GLU A 343 80.07 -27.01 -34.38
C GLU A 343 78.56 -27.19 -34.20
N LYS A 344 77.99 -28.33 -34.64
CA LYS A 344 76.55 -28.60 -34.47
C LYS A 344 76.14 -28.77 -33.01
N ARG A 345 77.04 -29.27 -32.15
CA ARG A 345 76.80 -29.33 -30.69
C ARG A 345 76.79 -27.93 -30.09
N GLN A 346 77.71 -27.06 -30.50
CA GLN A 346 77.73 -25.65 -30.06
C GLN A 346 76.48 -24.90 -30.51
N ASP A 347 76.06 -25.04 -31.77
CA ASP A 347 74.80 -24.47 -32.27
C ASP A 347 73.60 -24.93 -31.42
N ASN A 348 73.52 -26.23 -31.10
CA ASN A 348 72.44 -26.77 -30.27
C ASN A 348 72.47 -26.26 -28.83
N GLU A 349 73.65 -26.11 -28.23
CA GLU A 349 73.80 -25.53 -26.90
C GLU A 349 73.35 -24.06 -26.89
N GLU A 350 73.66 -23.29 -27.93
CA GLU A 350 73.17 -21.92 -28.08
C GLU A 350 71.65 -21.85 -28.27
N TYR A 351 71.07 -22.76 -29.06
CA TYR A 351 69.61 -22.83 -29.21
C TYR A 351 68.92 -23.23 -27.90
N LEU A 352 69.46 -24.17 -27.14
CA LEU A 352 68.93 -24.54 -25.81
C LEU A 352 69.02 -23.39 -24.82
N ALA A 353 70.14 -22.65 -24.80
CA ALA A 353 70.29 -21.46 -23.97
C ALA A 353 69.29 -20.34 -24.36
N ARG A 354 68.95 -20.23 -25.64
CA ARG A 354 67.94 -19.28 -26.12
C ARG A 354 66.52 -19.73 -25.77
N ILE A 355 66.22 -21.03 -25.87
CA ILE A 355 64.93 -21.60 -25.48
C ILE A 355 64.68 -21.39 -24.00
N THR A 356 65.66 -21.72 -23.14
CA THR A 356 65.54 -21.53 -21.68
C THR A 356 65.32 -20.07 -21.29
N ARG A 357 66.02 -19.11 -21.92
CA ARG A 357 65.75 -17.68 -21.71
C ARG A 357 64.34 -17.26 -22.14
N LEU A 358 63.87 -17.73 -23.29
CA LEU A 358 62.52 -17.42 -23.77
C LEU A 358 61.44 -18.07 -22.89
N GLU A 359 61.71 -19.24 -22.32
CA GLU A 359 60.83 -19.90 -21.34
C GLU A 359 60.76 -19.11 -20.03
N GLU A 360 61.89 -18.58 -19.54
CA GLU A 360 61.95 -17.69 -18.37
C GLU A 360 61.19 -16.38 -18.63
N GLU A 361 61.47 -15.70 -19.74
CA GLU A 361 60.76 -14.46 -20.13
C GLU A 361 59.25 -14.70 -20.30
N LEU A 362 58.84 -15.82 -20.90
CA LEU A 362 57.43 -16.17 -21.04
C LEU A 362 56.77 -16.40 -19.68
N ASN A 363 57.47 -17.06 -18.76
CA ASN A 363 56.94 -17.34 -17.42
C ASN A 363 56.80 -16.07 -16.59
N ASP A 364 57.75 -15.14 -16.68
CA ASP A 364 57.67 -13.84 -16.02
C ASP A 364 56.48 -13.02 -16.57
N GLU A 365 56.30 -12.98 -17.90
CA GLU A 365 55.17 -12.27 -18.52
C GLU A 365 53.81 -12.88 -18.17
N VAL A 366 53.73 -14.22 -18.05
CA VAL A 366 52.52 -14.93 -17.59
C VAL A 366 52.20 -14.55 -16.15
N GLN A 367 53.19 -14.51 -15.25
CA GLN A 367 52.98 -14.10 -13.86
C GLN A 367 52.55 -12.64 -13.75
N GLU A 368 53.15 -11.73 -14.53
CA GLU A 368 52.72 -10.32 -14.57
C GLU A 368 51.29 -10.18 -15.08
N ARG A 369 50.92 -10.95 -16.12
CA ARG A 369 49.55 -10.97 -16.64
C ARG A 369 48.55 -11.48 -15.61
N GLU A 370 48.84 -12.58 -14.92
CA GLU A 370 47.99 -13.12 -13.86
C GLU A 370 47.81 -12.12 -12.71
N ALA A 371 48.88 -11.45 -12.29
CA ALA A 371 48.82 -10.40 -11.27
C ALA A 371 47.98 -9.19 -11.72
N ALA A 372 48.10 -8.78 -12.99
CA ALA A 372 47.29 -7.72 -13.58
C ALA A 372 45.81 -8.11 -13.69
N GLU A 373 45.49 -9.35 -14.07
CA GLU A 373 44.13 -9.89 -14.11
C GLU A 373 43.50 -9.90 -12.70
N GLU A 374 44.22 -10.33 -11.67
CA GLU A 374 43.75 -10.30 -10.29
C GLU A 374 43.49 -8.86 -9.79
N MET A 375 44.36 -7.91 -10.13
CA MET A 375 44.11 -6.49 -9.82
C MET A 375 42.90 -5.93 -10.57
N ALA A 376 42.72 -6.31 -11.84
CA ALA A 376 41.56 -5.90 -12.63
C ALA A 376 40.24 -6.47 -12.05
N LYS A 377 40.23 -7.74 -11.62
CA LYS A 377 39.07 -8.34 -10.94
C LYS A 377 38.74 -7.63 -9.63
N LYS A 378 39.74 -7.27 -8.82
CA LYS A 378 39.51 -6.51 -7.58
C LYS A 378 38.89 -5.15 -7.86
N ARG A 379 39.41 -4.42 -8.85
CA ARG A 379 38.83 -3.13 -9.28
C ARG A 379 37.42 -3.26 -9.83
N LEU A 380 37.11 -4.33 -10.55
CA LEU A 380 35.74 -4.60 -11.02
C LEU A 380 34.77 -4.80 -9.84
N LYS A 381 35.17 -5.58 -8.83
CA LYS A 381 34.37 -5.74 -7.61
C LYS A 381 34.18 -4.43 -6.84
N GLU A 382 35.21 -3.60 -6.77
CA GLU A 382 35.10 -2.26 -6.16
C GLU A 382 34.15 -1.36 -6.96
N LEU A 383 34.16 -1.44 -8.29
CA LEU A 383 33.24 -0.68 -9.15
C LEU A 383 31.79 -1.18 -9.02
N GLU A 384 31.56 -2.49 -8.95
CA GLU A 384 30.24 -3.07 -8.68
C GLU A 384 29.70 -2.59 -7.33
N SER A 385 30.53 -2.62 -6.27
CA SER A 385 30.13 -2.09 -4.96
C SER A 385 29.85 -0.59 -4.96
N VAL A 386 30.57 0.20 -5.78
CA VAL A 386 30.27 1.62 -5.95
C VAL A 386 28.96 1.82 -6.71
N GLN A 387 28.66 0.97 -7.70
CA GLN A 387 27.40 1.01 -8.43
C GLN A 387 26.22 0.70 -7.51
N ASP A 388 26.31 -0.34 -6.67
CA ASP A 388 25.28 -0.67 -5.68
C ASP A 388 25.00 0.50 -4.73
N ARG A 389 26.06 1.19 -4.29
CA ARG A 389 25.94 2.38 -3.42
C ARG A 389 25.33 3.59 -4.15
N ILE A 390 25.55 3.72 -5.46
CA ILE A 390 24.90 4.75 -6.27
C ILE A 390 23.41 4.46 -6.37
N ASP A 391 23.03 3.20 -6.59
CA ASP A 391 21.63 2.77 -6.69
C ASP A 391 20.89 2.92 -5.34
N GLU A 392 21.58 2.70 -4.21
CA GLU A 392 21.04 3.00 -2.88
C GLU A 392 20.84 4.50 -2.67
N VAL A 393 21.81 5.34 -3.08
CA VAL A 393 21.69 6.79 -2.96
C VAL A 393 20.57 7.34 -3.83
N THR A 394 20.35 6.82 -5.03
CA THR A 394 19.24 7.26 -5.89
C THR A 394 17.88 6.88 -5.31
N GLN A 395 17.75 5.69 -4.71
CA GLN A 395 16.54 5.30 -3.98
C GLN A 395 16.28 6.23 -2.79
N LEU A 396 17.31 6.54 -1.98
CA LEU A 396 17.19 7.48 -0.87
C LEU A 396 16.84 8.90 -1.33
N GLU A 397 17.36 9.35 -2.47
CA GLU A 397 16.99 10.65 -3.05
C GLU A 397 15.51 10.70 -3.45
N GLU A 398 14.98 9.61 -3.99
CA GLU A 398 13.57 9.46 -4.37
C GLU A 398 12.66 9.43 -3.13
N GLU A 399 13.06 8.70 -2.08
CA GLU A 399 12.38 8.72 -0.77
C GLU A 399 12.37 10.11 -0.13
N ILE A 400 13.51 10.83 -0.16
CA ILE A 400 13.61 12.20 0.34
C ILE A 400 12.69 13.14 -0.44
N TYR A 401 12.54 12.94 -1.75
CA TYR A 401 11.63 13.73 -2.58
C TYR A 401 10.16 13.48 -2.17
N ASN A 402 9.77 12.22 -2.02
CA ASN A 402 8.43 11.84 -1.58
C ASN A 402 8.11 12.39 -0.18
N LEU A 403 9.04 12.23 0.77
CA LEU A 403 8.89 12.77 2.13
C LEU A 403 8.77 14.30 2.15
N LYS A 404 9.49 15.02 1.28
CA LYS A 404 9.34 16.48 1.15
C LYS A 404 7.96 16.86 0.63
N GLN A 405 7.45 16.13 -0.36
CA GLN A 405 6.11 16.36 -0.89
C GLN A 405 5.03 16.10 0.16
N GLU A 406 5.14 14.99 0.91
CA GLU A 406 4.26 14.70 2.03
C GLU A 406 4.32 15.79 3.11
N LEU A 407 5.52 16.25 3.47
CA LEU A 407 5.71 17.29 4.47
C LEU A 407 5.12 18.63 4.04
N ASP A 408 5.19 18.99 2.76
CA ASP A 408 4.55 20.21 2.26
C ASP A 408 3.02 20.07 2.20
N SER A 409 2.48 18.90 1.82
CA SER A 409 1.04 18.64 1.90
C SER A 409 0.51 18.71 3.34
N ALA A 410 1.24 18.14 4.29
CA ALA A 410 0.88 18.19 5.70
C ALA A 410 0.91 19.61 6.28
N LYS A 411 1.81 20.49 5.80
CA LYS A 411 1.82 21.90 6.20
C LYS A 411 0.58 22.65 5.69
N GLU A 412 0.15 22.38 4.46
CA GLU A 412 -1.08 22.95 3.90
C GLU A 412 -2.30 22.51 4.73
N ASP A 413 -2.39 21.23 5.07
CA ASP A 413 -3.45 20.68 5.92
C ASP A 413 -3.45 21.32 7.32
N ILE A 414 -2.28 21.52 7.93
CA ILE A 414 -2.15 22.22 9.22
C ILE A 414 -2.64 23.67 9.12
N SER A 415 -2.35 24.37 8.02
CA SER A 415 -2.83 25.74 7.80
C SER A 415 -4.36 25.77 7.71
N VAL A 416 -4.96 24.87 6.95
CA VAL A 416 -6.42 24.76 6.82
C VAL A 416 -7.07 24.44 8.17
N LEU A 417 -6.49 23.51 8.94
CA LEU A 417 -6.98 23.16 10.28
C LEU A 417 -6.87 24.35 11.25
N LYS A 418 -5.83 25.18 11.15
CA LYS A 418 -5.70 26.39 11.97
C LYS A 418 -6.80 27.40 11.66
N GLU A 419 -7.09 27.62 10.37
CA GLU A 419 -8.20 28.50 9.93
C GLU A 419 -9.56 27.95 10.39
N GLN A 420 -9.79 26.63 10.26
CA GLN A 420 -11.00 25.99 10.75
C GLN A 420 -11.15 26.13 12.27
N LYS A 421 -10.08 25.90 13.04
CA LYS A 421 -10.08 26.08 14.51
C LYS A 421 -10.43 27.51 14.90
N GLN A 422 -9.87 28.50 14.21
CA GLN A 422 -10.22 29.91 14.43
C GLN A 422 -11.70 30.16 14.10
N GLY A 423 -12.19 29.66 12.96
CA GLY A 423 -13.60 29.71 12.57
C GLY A 423 -14.54 29.12 13.62
N PHE A 424 -14.23 27.93 14.14
CA PHE A 424 -14.98 27.29 15.22
C PHE A 424 -14.92 28.09 16.52
N LYS A 425 -13.76 28.69 16.87
CA LYS A 425 -13.65 29.57 18.04
C LYS A 425 -14.53 30.81 17.89
N LYS A 426 -14.61 31.41 16.69
CA LYS A 426 -15.51 32.56 16.41
C LYS A 426 -16.97 32.12 16.53
N ALA A 427 -17.33 31.00 15.91
CA ALA A 427 -18.69 30.46 15.94
C ALA A 427 -19.13 30.10 17.37
N SER A 428 -18.27 29.46 18.16
CA SER A 428 -18.57 29.12 19.55
C SER A 428 -18.79 30.36 20.42
N LYS A 429 -17.97 31.41 20.26
CA LYS A 429 -18.18 32.68 20.96
C LYS A 429 -19.48 33.37 20.55
N LEU A 430 -19.85 33.31 19.27
CA LEU A 430 -21.14 33.82 18.78
C LEU A 430 -22.30 33.04 19.41
N MET A 431 -22.23 31.71 19.42
CA MET A 431 -23.27 30.86 20.03
C MET A 431 -23.40 31.07 21.54
N GLU A 432 -22.29 31.25 22.27
CA GLU A 432 -22.33 31.58 23.70
C GLU A 432 -23.03 32.91 23.94
N LYS A 433 -22.72 33.94 23.15
CA LYS A 433 -23.39 35.23 23.27
C LYS A 433 -24.86 35.19 22.86
N GLU A 434 -25.22 34.45 21.81
CA GLU A 434 -26.62 34.24 21.43
C GLU A 434 -27.40 33.50 22.53
N ARG A 435 -26.76 32.51 23.17
CA ARG A 435 -27.33 31.82 24.33
C ARG A 435 -27.55 32.80 25.49
N ASP A 436 -26.58 33.64 25.79
CA ASP A 436 -26.66 34.60 26.89
C ASP A 436 -27.76 35.65 26.62
N LEU A 437 -27.85 36.17 25.39
CA LEU A 437 -28.95 37.04 24.96
C LEU A 437 -30.32 36.34 25.07
N ALA A 438 -30.40 35.06 24.68
CA ALA A 438 -31.64 34.30 24.81
C ALA A 438 -32.02 34.06 26.28
N LEU A 439 -31.04 33.90 27.18
CA LEU A 439 -31.27 33.82 28.63
C LEU A 439 -31.77 35.15 29.18
N GLU A 440 -31.17 36.27 28.78
CA GLU A 440 -31.65 37.62 29.16
C GLU A 440 -33.08 37.87 28.67
N GLN A 441 -33.38 37.56 27.40
CA GLN A 441 -34.74 37.69 26.86
C GLN A 441 -35.75 36.82 27.61
N ARG A 442 -35.34 35.60 27.98
CA ARG A 442 -36.16 34.70 28.78
C ARG A 442 -36.43 35.29 30.16
N ASP A 443 -35.42 35.84 30.82
CA ASP A 443 -35.54 36.40 32.17
C ASP A 443 -36.41 37.67 32.16
N ILE A 444 -36.25 38.55 31.16
CA ILE A 444 -37.15 39.70 30.93
C ILE A 444 -38.59 39.24 30.68
N ALA A 445 -38.79 38.17 29.89
CA ALA A 445 -40.12 37.62 29.64
C ALA A 445 -40.75 37.02 30.90
N TYR A 446 -39.96 36.35 31.76
CA TYR A 446 -40.41 35.86 33.06
C TYR A 446 -40.82 37.01 33.97
N GLU A 447 -39.99 38.06 34.07
CA GLU A 447 -40.29 39.22 34.89
C GLU A 447 -41.57 39.92 34.41
N ARG A 448 -41.72 40.10 33.10
CA ARG A 448 -42.95 40.61 32.49
C ARG A 448 -44.16 39.75 32.83
N MET A 449 -44.03 38.43 32.81
CA MET A 449 -45.10 37.51 33.18
C MET A 449 -45.50 37.64 34.65
N GLU A 450 -44.52 37.69 35.57
CA GLU A 450 -44.77 37.87 37.01
C GLU A 450 -45.51 39.19 37.27
N ARG A 451 -45.04 40.28 36.65
CA ARG A 451 -45.70 41.60 36.69
C ARG A 451 -47.15 41.53 36.22
N TYR A 452 -47.44 40.80 35.14
CA TYR A 452 -48.81 40.63 34.65
C TYR A 452 -49.68 39.79 35.59
N ILE A 453 -49.14 38.74 36.21
CA ILE A 453 -49.87 37.89 37.17
C ILE A 453 -50.38 38.71 38.35
N ASP A 454 -49.57 39.63 38.88
CA ASP A 454 -49.96 40.48 40.01
C ASP A 454 -51.08 41.47 39.65
N VAL A 455 -51.10 41.92 38.39
CA VAL A 455 -52.00 42.97 37.91
C VAL A 455 -53.28 42.41 37.27
N ILE A 456 -53.31 41.13 36.86
CA ILE A 456 -54.41 40.49 36.11
C ILE A 456 -55.78 40.56 36.80
N LYS A 457 -55.80 40.79 38.12
CA LYS A 457 -57.02 40.95 38.91
C LYS A 457 -57.82 42.21 38.54
N SER A 458 -57.24 43.15 37.79
CA SER A 458 -57.91 44.36 37.33
C SER A 458 -57.62 44.64 35.85
N GLU A 459 -58.62 44.37 35.00
CA GLU A 459 -58.53 44.54 33.54
C GLU A 459 -58.02 45.93 33.11
N ALA A 460 -58.42 46.99 33.83
CA ALA A 460 -58.01 48.35 33.52
C ALA A 460 -56.55 48.64 33.89
N ARG A 461 -56.01 47.99 34.93
CA ARG A 461 -54.60 48.12 35.31
C ARG A 461 -53.71 47.26 34.40
N THR A 462 -54.17 46.07 34.02
CA THR A 462 -53.43 45.19 33.09
C THR A 462 -53.24 45.87 31.73
N LYS A 463 -54.30 46.49 31.19
CA LYS A 463 -54.23 47.25 29.93
C LYS A 463 -53.32 48.48 30.05
N ALA A 464 -53.34 49.16 31.19
CA ALA A 464 -52.45 50.30 31.42
C ALA A 464 -50.98 49.88 31.46
N LEU A 465 -50.68 48.77 32.13
CA LEU A 465 -49.33 48.22 32.21
C LEU A 465 -48.82 47.72 30.85
N LEU A 466 -49.63 46.94 30.11
CA LEU A 466 -49.30 46.46 28.77
C LEU A 466 -48.88 47.61 27.82
N LEU A 467 -49.65 48.70 27.83
CA LEU A 467 -49.37 49.87 26.99
C LEU A 467 -48.09 50.63 27.39
N VAL A 468 -47.67 50.54 28.66
CA VAL A 468 -46.43 51.17 29.13
C VAL A 468 -45.24 50.26 28.85
N ASP A 469 -45.39 48.94 29.03
CA ASP A 469 -44.33 47.95 28.75
C ASP A 469 -44.00 47.82 27.25
N GLU A 470 -44.99 48.03 26.36
CA GLU A 470 -44.77 48.02 24.90
C GLU A 470 -44.05 49.27 24.39
N VAL A 471 -44.29 50.44 25.03
CA VAL A 471 -43.78 51.74 24.56
C VAL A 471 -42.56 52.21 25.38
N GLY A 472 -42.30 51.59 26.53
CA GLY A 472 -41.24 51.96 27.48
C GLY A 472 -41.59 53.19 28.33
N SER A 473 -42.15 54.23 27.73
CA SER A 473 -42.71 55.37 28.47
C SER A 473 -43.91 56.01 27.76
N ILE A 474 -44.94 56.41 28.51
CA ILE A 474 -46.15 57.01 27.94
C ILE A 474 -46.71 58.09 28.86
N THR A 475 -47.21 59.20 28.29
CA THR A 475 -47.82 60.27 29.09
C THR A 475 -49.20 59.88 29.60
N PHE A 476 -49.63 60.40 30.75
CA PHE A 476 -50.97 60.11 31.30
C PHE A 476 -52.11 60.50 30.36
N LYS A 477 -51.92 61.52 29.51
CA LYS A 477 -52.91 61.96 28.51
C LYS A 477 -53.05 60.95 27.37
N GLU A 478 -51.94 60.42 26.88
CA GLU A 478 -51.91 59.38 25.84
C GLU A 478 -52.47 58.07 26.38
N LEU A 479 -52.05 57.66 27.57
CA LEU A 479 -52.56 56.46 28.25
C LEU A 479 -54.08 56.56 28.50
N ALA A 480 -54.57 57.72 28.92
CA ALA A 480 -56.00 57.99 29.08
C ALA A 480 -56.79 57.89 27.78
N LYS A 481 -56.22 58.41 26.68
CA LYS A 481 -56.80 58.31 25.34
C LYS A 481 -56.87 56.86 24.87
N SER A 482 -55.79 56.08 25.05
CA SER A 482 -55.71 54.68 24.65
C SER A 482 -56.64 53.77 25.46
N LEU A 483 -56.84 54.06 26.76
CA LEU A 483 -57.74 53.30 27.62
C LEU A 483 -59.21 53.75 27.54
N GLY A 484 -59.51 54.89 26.91
CA GLY A 484 -60.86 55.47 26.86
C GLY A 484 -61.38 55.88 28.25
N LYS A 485 -60.49 56.30 29.15
CA LYS A 485 -60.81 56.68 30.53
C LYS A 485 -60.35 58.10 30.81
N PRO A 486 -61.02 58.84 31.73
CA PRO A 486 -60.56 60.17 32.12
C PRO A 486 -59.18 60.10 32.79
N VAL A 487 -58.35 61.10 32.55
CA VAL A 487 -56.94 61.17 33.00
C VAL A 487 -56.81 60.89 34.50
N GLY A 488 -57.70 61.44 35.34
CA GLY A 488 -57.65 61.21 36.79
C GLY A 488 -57.83 59.75 37.23
N LEU A 489 -58.61 58.94 36.48
CA LEU A 489 -58.72 57.50 36.77
C LEU A 489 -57.48 56.74 36.32
N VAL A 490 -56.88 57.13 35.19
CA VAL A 490 -55.63 56.54 34.70
C VAL A 490 -54.46 56.87 35.61
N THR A 491 -54.36 58.11 36.10
CA THR A 491 -53.36 58.49 37.11
C THR A 491 -53.51 57.65 38.39
N LYS A 492 -54.74 57.31 38.79
CA LYS A 492 -54.97 56.40 39.92
C LYS A 492 -54.47 54.98 39.63
N TYR A 493 -54.73 54.45 38.42
CA TYR A 493 -54.22 53.13 38.02
C TYR A 493 -52.69 53.10 37.95
N VAL A 494 -52.05 54.12 37.40
CA VAL A 494 -50.58 54.19 37.35
C VAL A 494 -49.98 54.30 38.76
N ARG A 495 -50.54 55.11 39.66
CA ARG A 495 -50.06 55.17 41.06
C ARG A 495 -50.25 53.86 41.83
N GLU A 496 -51.26 53.08 41.47
CA GLU A 496 -51.45 51.74 42.04
C GLU A 496 -50.45 50.73 41.48
N LEU A 497 -50.04 50.87 40.21
CA LEU A 497 -48.98 50.08 39.57
C LEU A 497 -47.58 50.47 40.07
N GLU A 498 -47.36 51.75 40.35
CA GLU A 498 -46.14 52.29 40.98
C GLU A 498 -45.95 51.73 42.39
N LYS A 499 -47.04 51.63 43.18
CA LYS A 499 -47.00 50.98 44.49
C LYS A 499 -46.69 49.48 44.45
N LEU A 500 -46.96 48.84 43.33
CA LEU A 500 -46.59 47.44 43.09
C LEU A 500 -45.15 47.31 42.57
N GLY A 501 -44.44 48.42 42.35
CA GLY A 501 -43.06 48.44 41.86
C GLY A 501 -42.93 48.17 40.35
N VAL A 502 -44.05 48.11 39.62
CA VAL A 502 -44.07 47.68 38.23
C VAL A 502 -43.86 48.85 37.25
N LEU A 503 -44.16 50.07 37.68
CA LEU A 503 -43.97 51.31 36.91
C LEU A 503 -43.33 52.38 37.79
N GLU A 504 -42.60 53.31 37.18
CA GLU A 504 -42.10 54.52 37.82
C GLU A 504 -42.80 55.76 37.25
N ILE A 505 -43.12 56.74 38.11
CA ILE A 505 -43.75 57.99 37.68
C ILE A 505 -42.72 59.11 37.59
N GLU A 506 -42.37 59.46 36.35
CA GLU A 506 -41.55 60.64 36.05
C GLU A 506 -42.44 61.81 35.60
N GLY A 507 -42.91 62.61 36.57
CA GLY A 507 -43.75 63.78 36.29
C GLY A 507 -45.15 63.44 35.74
N GLU A 508 -45.40 63.72 34.46
CA GLU A 508 -46.66 63.37 33.76
C GLU A 508 -46.56 62.07 32.95
N LYS A 509 -45.45 61.33 33.07
CA LYS A 509 -45.19 60.07 32.35
C LYS A 509 -45.19 58.88 33.29
N ALA A 510 -45.66 57.74 32.78
CA ALA A 510 -45.41 56.42 33.34
C ALA A 510 -44.24 55.80 32.55
N VAL A 511 -43.23 55.33 33.25
CA VAL A 511 -42.05 54.64 32.69
C VAL A 511 -42.08 53.19 33.17
N SER A 512 -41.86 52.23 32.27
CA SER A 512 -41.73 50.83 32.66
C SER A 512 -40.42 50.63 33.42
N THR A 513 -40.48 49.90 34.52
CA THR A 513 -39.27 49.47 35.25
C THR A 513 -38.66 48.20 34.66
N LEU A 514 -39.17 47.68 33.53
CA LEU A 514 -38.54 46.54 32.83
C LEU A 514 -37.26 47.02 32.14
N GLU A 515 -36.16 46.33 32.38
CA GLU A 515 -34.93 46.54 31.61
C GLU A 515 -35.18 46.20 30.14
N GLN A 516 -34.73 47.09 29.25
CA GLN A 516 -34.78 46.84 27.81
C GLN A 516 -33.54 46.04 27.42
N PRO A 517 -33.67 44.99 26.58
CA PRO A 517 -32.52 44.24 26.12
C PRO A 517 -31.60 45.16 25.31
N GLU A 518 -30.29 45.09 25.57
CA GLU A 518 -29.31 45.82 24.77
C GLU A 518 -29.32 45.27 23.34
N GLU A 519 -29.61 46.13 22.35
CA GLU A 519 -29.54 45.74 20.94
C GLU A 519 -28.08 45.62 20.50
N PHE A 520 -27.67 44.44 20.07
CA PHE A 520 -26.30 44.17 19.65
C PHE A 520 -26.08 44.43 18.15
N GLU A 521 -25.19 45.37 17.81
CA GLU A 521 -24.65 45.58 16.46
C GLU A 521 -23.35 44.77 16.25
N GLY A 522 -23.50 43.52 15.84
CA GLY A 522 -22.76 42.90 14.72
C GLY A 522 -21.25 42.62 14.76
N GLU A 523 -20.40 43.20 15.61
CA GLU A 523 -18.94 42.94 15.51
C GLU A 523 -18.32 42.38 16.79
N ILE A 524 -17.93 41.11 16.73
CA ILE A 524 -17.01 40.50 17.71
C ILE A 524 -15.60 40.61 17.14
N VAL A 525 -14.84 41.60 17.59
CA VAL A 525 -13.38 41.63 17.42
C VAL A 525 -12.80 40.53 18.31
N ILE A 526 -12.04 39.63 17.71
CA ILE A 526 -11.26 38.64 18.44
C ILE A 526 -9.84 39.19 18.44
N ASP A 527 -9.39 39.66 19.59
CA ASP A 527 -7.98 40.00 19.78
C ASP A 527 -7.17 38.70 19.71
N ASP A 528 -6.23 38.64 18.76
CA ASP A 528 -5.34 37.50 18.50
C ASP A 528 -4.20 37.38 19.55
N GLU A 529 -4.25 38.14 20.65
CA GLU A 529 -3.12 38.29 21.59
C GLU A 529 -2.84 37.07 22.50
N GLU A 530 -3.63 35.99 22.45
CA GLU A 530 -3.43 34.83 23.34
C GLU A 530 -2.59 33.67 22.75
N GLU A 531 -1.97 33.80 21.57
CA GLU A 531 -1.18 32.68 20.96
C GLU A 531 0.36 32.78 21.09
N GLU A 532 0.95 33.77 21.78
CA GLU A 532 2.42 33.82 21.97
C GLU A 532 2.96 33.07 23.22
N GLU A 533 2.11 32.48 24.06
CA GLU A 533 2.53 31.69 25.22
C GLU A 533 2.04 30.23 25.16
N SER A 534 2.59 29.41 24.25
CA SER A 534 2.63 27.94 24.42
C SER A 534 3.62 27.25 23.50
#